data_AF-I3UBG9-F1
#
_entry.id   AF-I3UBG9-F1
#
_cell.length_a   1.000
_cell.length_b   1.000
_cell.length_c   1.000
_cell.angle_alpha   90.00
_cell.angle_beta   90.00
_cell.angle_gamma   90.00
#
_symmetry.space_group_name_H-M   'P 1'
#
loop_
_entity.id
_entity.type
_entity.pdbx_description
1 polymer ?
#
loop_
_entity_poly.entity_id
_entity_poly.type
_entity_poly.pdbx_seq_one_letter_code
_entity_poly.pdbx_strand_id
1 'polypeptide(L)'
;MKNANNTHDLYDVFQWNENVIDHHSDEITPDASWDQDGIHRIFVTDGNSIDLLLHNHVLLDECSPSQERILLVGFTGDMALRDKQKGPFFFGLDIAEQLRLPVLAVADPTISKSEDLNIAWYTGNENAPKAIEVIGTWLNKLARHYNARLVLFGGSAGSFGALSVLPYMTESTGCLVWNPQTSLAQCDKTFVISYLKNAFPTRNSELSINDEISQQDLAARLVREGIYYDLQRNYQIPSAVKLLFLENKTDVHVASHASPFLNNLGFAIDSKNLTNQRVNNVFAHFDVLDEGLDAPNQKTVTTCLKWLIDNSDVPLDLTDPKQQSDIPIGLTALAQQSDTPIDLVVASEQQSIDTAQEEEKFEVTATLDGSNLLASVHVVPGVFIKPFFAFYLFIDGQRTSIKPYSPENSTLFEISGRPNKIEVTGYVLDNGKRDSKRINVDLPAQ
;
A
#
# COMPACT_ATOMS: atom_id res chain seq x y z
N MET A 1 9.37 44.24 -4.64
CA MET A 1 8.95 42.86 -4.34
C MET A 1 10.00 41.94 -4.94
N LYS A 2 10.80 41.27 -4.11
CA LYS A 2 11.78 40.27 -4.55
C LYS A 2 11.00 39.00 -4.86
N ASN A 3 11.04 38.52 -6.10
CA ASN A 3 10.64 37.16 -6.44
C ASN A 3 11.64 36.20 -5.78
N ALA A 4 11.22 35.54 -4.71
CA ALA A 4 11.97 34.49 -4.04
C ALA A 4 11.43 33.11 -4.48
N ASN A 5 11.52 32.81 -5.78
CA ASN A 5 11.41 31.42 -6.26
C ASN A 5 12.82 30.83 -6.32
N ASN A 6 13.46 30.72 -5.15
CA ASN A 6 14.65 29.89 -5.00
C ASN A 6 14.18 28.56 -4.44
N THR A 7 13.49 27.76 -5.28
CA THR A 7 13.22 26.37 -4.97
C THR A 7 14.57 25.68 -4.87
N HIS A 8 15.05 25.46 -3.64
CA HIS A 8 16.18 24.57 -3.43
C HIS A 8 15.80 23.22 -4.04
N ASP A 9 16.59 22.74 -4.98
CA ASP A 9 16.40 21.41 -5.54
C ASP A 9 16.71 20.38 -4.44
N LEU A 10 15.64 19.84 -3.83
CA LEU A 10 15.68 18.86 -2.73
C LEU A 10 15.77 17.42 -3.24
N TYR A 11 15.94 17.26 -4.54
CA TYR A 11 16.19 15.99 -5.19
C TYR A 11 17.63 15.97 -5.70
N ASP A 12 18.38 14.94 -5.34
CA ASP A 12 19.72 14.69 -5.82
C ASP A 12 19.98 13.19 -5.80
N VAL A 13 19.62 12.52 -6.89
CA VAL A 13 19.84 11.08 -7.06
C VAL A 13 21.32 10.70 -6.96
N PHE A 14 22.22 11.62 -7.34
CA PHE A 14 23.65 11.34 -7.43
C PHE A 14 24.33 11.33 -6.07
N GLN A 15 23.66 11.77 -5.00
CA GLN A 15 24.19 11.71 -3.64
C GLN A 15 24.52 10.28 -3.19
N TRP A 16 23.86 9.28 -3.78
CA TRP A 16 24.07 7.86 -3.47
C TRP A 16 25.32 7.29 -4.13
N ASN A 17 25.94 8.01 -5.08
CA ASN A 17 27.09 7.53 -5.86
C ASN A 17 26.80 6.18 -6.57
N GLU A 18 25.55 5.98 -6.96
CA GLU A 18 25.07 4.81 -7.68
C GLU A 18 24.84 5.13 -9.16
N ASN A 19 24.82 4.09 -10.01
CA ASN A 19 24.36 4.25 -11.38
C ASN A 19 22.89 4.68 -11.40
N VAL A 20 22.51 5.52 -12.37
CA VAL A 20 21.11 5.92 -12.57
C VAL A 20 20.62 5.31 -13.86
N ILE A 21 19.54 4.56 -13.78
CA ILE A 21 18.97 3.80 -14.88
C ILE A 21 17.54 4.30 -15.08
N ASP A 22 17.25 4.83 -16.25
CA ASP A 22 15.97 5.45 -16.55
C ASP A 22 15.01 4.46 -17.22
N HIS A 23 13.77 4.44 -16.75
CA HIS A 23 12.69 3.58 -17.23
C HIS A 23 11.41 4.37 -17.49
N HIS A 24 10.56 3.87 -18.38
CA HIS A 24 9.18 4.33 -18.52
C HIS A 24 8.21 3.45 -17.73
N SER A 25 7.24 4.08 -17.06
CA SER A 25 6.24 3.36 -16.24
C SER A 25 5.48 2.26 -17.00
N ASP A 26 5.30 2.41 -18.31
CA ASP A 26 4.61 1.48 -19.21
C ASP A 26 5.50 0.38 -19.80
N GLU A 27 6.78 0.29 -19.44
CA GLU A 27 7.67 -0.78 -19.87
C GLU A 27 7.12 -2.16 -19.50
N ILE A 28 6.94 -3.02 -20.51
CA ILE A 28 6.36 -4.36 -20.33
C ILE A 28 7.43 -5.45 -20.40
N THR A 29 8.48 -5.22 -21.20
CA THR A 29 9.50 -6.23 -21.49
C THR A 29 10.81 -5.85 -20.81
N PRO A 30 11.31 -6.67 -19.87
CA PRO A 30 12.61 -6.47 -19.27
C PRO A 30 13.71 -6.49 -20.34
N ASP A 31 14.72 -5.64 -20.17
CA ASP A 31 15.96 -5.70 -20.93
C ASP A 31 17.16 -5.76 -19.97
N ALA A 32 18.37 -5.70 -20.51
CA ALA A 32 19.60 -5.79 -19.71
C ALA A 32 19.79 -4.62 -18.71
N SER A 33 18.95 -3.58 -18.75
CA SER A 33 18.98 -2.50 -17.76
C SER A 33 18.32 -2.87 -16.43
N TRP A 34 17.41 -3.86 -16.44
CA TRP A 34 16.75 -4.34 -15.23
C TRP A 34 17.70 -5.12 -14.33
N ASP A 35 18.77 -5.70 -14.89
CA ASP A 35 19.77 -6.51 -14.16
C ASP A 35 21.01 -5.69 -13.75
N GLN A 36 20.83 -4.40 -13.45
CA GLN A 36 21.93 -3.51 -13.06
C GLN A 36 21.67 -2.96 -11.67
N ASP A 37 22.62 -3.17 -10.74
CA ASP A 37 22.58 -2.46 -9.46
C ASP A 37 22.67 -0.94 -9.70
N GLY A 38 21.86 -0.20 -8.96
CA GLY A 38 21.75 1.25 -9.06
C GLY A 38 20.35 1.76 -8.76
N ILE A 39 20.15 3.05 -9.01
CA ILE A 39 18.87 3.72 -8.85
C ILE A 39 18.10 3.65 -10.18
N HIS A 40 17.05 2.85 -10.17
CA HIS A 40 16.07 2.75 -11.24
C HIS A 40 15.04 3.87 -11.09
N ARG A 41 15.05 4.81 -12.04
CA ARG A 41 14.14 5.93 -12.11
C ARG A 41 12.99 5.61 -13.07
N ILE A 42 11.80 5.41 -12.53
CA ILE A 42 10.60 5.11 -13.30
C ILE A 42 9.84 6.40 -13.58
N PHE A 43 9.87 6.90 -14.81
CA PHE A 43 9.14 8.09 -15.21
C PHE A 43 7.64 7.83 -15.34
N VAL A 44 6.84 8.63 -14.63
CA VAL A 44 5.37 8.53 -14.61
C VAL A 44 4.69 9.63 -15.42
N THR A 45 5.26 10.83 -15.42
CA THR A 45 4.84 12.01 -16.20
C THR A 45 6.06 12.89 -16.45
N ASP A 46 5.92 13.92 -17.28
CA ASP A 46 7.01 14.86 -17.60
C ASP A 46 7.69 15.39 -16.32
N GLY A 47 8.94 14.95 -16.09
CA GLY A 47 9.78 15.41 -14.98
C GLY A 47 9.49 14.81 -13.61
N ASN A 48 8.67 13.76 -13.50
CA ASN A 48 8.43 13.07 -12.22
C ASN A 48 8.77 11.58 -12.33
N SER A 49 9.40 11.07 -11.28
CA SER A 49 9.80 9.69 -11.19
C SER A 49 9.48 9.06 -9.84
N ILE A 50 9.41 7.75 -9.86
CA ILE A 50 9.53 6.89 -8.68
C ILE A 50 10.91 6.26 -8.75
N ASP A 51 11.66 6.36 -7.65
CA ASP A 51 13.03 5.87 -7.60
C ASP A 51 13.08 4.58 -6.76
N LEU A 52 13.70 3.55 -7.32
CA LEU A 52 13.96 2.28 -6.67
C LEU A 52 15.47 2.03 -6.65
N LEU A 53 16.07 1.80 -5.49
CA LEU A 53 17.48 1.42 -5.41
C LEU A 53 17.59 -0.10 -5.34
N LEU A 54 18.11 -0.71 -6.41
CA LEU A 54 18.47 -2.12 -6.45
C LEU A 54 19.93 -2.29 -6.03
N HIS A 55 20.19 -3.17 -5.08
CA HIS A 55 21.54 -3.42 -4.60
C HIS A 55 21.77 -4.92 -4.34
N ASN A 56 22.96 -5.39 -4.74
CA ASN A 56 23.41 -6.77 -4.64
C ASN A 56 22.52 -7.76 -5.41
N HIS A 57 21.95 -7.37 -6.57
CA HIS A 57 21.08 -8.28 -7.36
C HIS A 57 21.78 -9.60 -7.72
N VAL A 58 23.11 -9.60 -7.85
CA VAL A 58 23.94 -10.79 -8.12
C VAL A 58 23.67 -11.94 -7.13
N LEU A 59 23.25 -11.64 -5.90
CA LEU A 59 22.89 -12.64 -4.90
C LEU A 59 21.68 -13.50 -5.32
N LEU A 60 20.82 -13.00 -6.23
CA LEU A 60 19.73 -13.79 -6.83
C LEU A 60 20.26 -14.94 -7.72
N ASP A 61 21.42 -14.74 -8.34
CA ASP A 61 22.05 -15.73 -9.22
C ASP A 61 22.95 -16.70 -8.46
N GLU A 62 23.43 -16.33 -7.28
CA GLU A 62 24.17 -17.22 -6.38
C GLU A 62 23.28 -18.29 -5.71
N CYS A 63 21.96 -18.08 -5.70
CA CYS A 63 21.00 -19.07 -5.22
C CYS A 63 21.04 -20.35 -6.06
N SER A 64 21.15 -21.50 -5.39
CA SER A 64 21.06 -22.78 -6.08
C SER A 64 19.70 -22.93 -6.79
N PRO A 65 19.59 -23.67 -7.91
CA PRO A 65 18.32 -23.84 -8.62
C PRO A 65 17.18 -24.44 -7.80
N SER A 66 17.50 -25.11 -6.69
CA SER A 66 16.54 -25.70 -5.75
C SER A 66 16.12 -24.76 -4.61
N GLN A 67 16.78 -23.61 -4.46
CA GLN A 67 16.44 -22.61 -3.45
C GLN A 67 15.56 -21.53 -4.06
N GLU A 68 14.56 -21.10 -3.30
CA GLU A 68 13.73 -19.97 -3.66
C GLU A 68 14.57 -18.68 -3.64
N ARG A 69 14.47 -17.88 -4.69
CA ARG A 69 15.09 -16.55 -4.76
C ARG A 69 14.24 -15.58 -3.96
N ILE A 70 14.89 -14.78 -3.12
CA ILE A 70 14.23 -13.78 -2.27
C ILE A 70 14.77 -12.41 -2.60
N LEU A 71 13.87 -11.44 -2.79
CA LEU A 71 14.21 -10.02 -2.90
C LEU A 71 13.55 -9.25 -1.76
N LEU A 72 14.36 -8.62 -0.92
CA LEU A 72 13.86 -7.75 0.14
C LEU A 72 13.39 -6.42 -0.46
N VAL A 73 12.27 -5.89 0.03
CA VAL A 73 11.73 -4.61 -0.45
C VAL A 73 11.45 -3.69 0.73
N GLY A 74 12.23 -2.62 0.86
CA GLY A 74 12.18 -1.71 2.01
C GLY A 74 11.36 -0.45 1.74
N PHE A 75 10.48 -0.09 2.67
CA PHE A 75 9.71 1.16 2.67
C PHE A 75 10.07 1.99 3.91
N THR A 76 10.65 3.16 3.69
CA THR A 76 10.94 4.18 4.71
C THR A 76 9.65 4.67 5.39
N GLY A 77 9.71 4.82 6.72
CA GLY A 77 8.69 5.47 7.54
C GLY A 77 8.78 7.00 7.51
N ASP A 78 8.34 7.65 8.59
CA ASP A 78 8.52 9.09 8.77
C ASP A 78 9.98 9.48 9.03
N MET A 79 10.38 10.64 8.50
CA MET A 79 11.74 11.15 8.56
C MET A 79 11.86 12.28 9.59
N ALA A 80 12.08 11.93 10.86
CA ALA A 80 12.14 12.90 11.96
C ALA A 80 13.26 13.96 11.82
N LEU A 81 14.36 13.67 11.10
CA LEU A 81 15.53 14.55 10.95
C LEU A 81 15.90 14.78 9.48
N ARG A 82 14.97 15.37 8.71
CA ARG A 82 15.17 15.67 7.29
C ARG A 82 16.15 16.82 7.03
N ASP A 83 16.54 17.61 8.04
CA ASP A 83 17.31 18.87 7.98
C ASP A 83 18.22 19.00 6.74
N LYS A 84 17.66 19.58 5.66
CA LYS A 84 18.32 19.88 4.37
C LYS A 84 18.89 18.68 3.60
N GLN A 85 18.60 17.45 4.02
CA GLN A 85 18.91 16.28 3.22
C GLN A 85 18.08 16.29 1.95
N LYS A 86 18.72 15.93 0.84
CA LYS A 86 18.04 15.75 -0.44
C LYS A 86 17.60 14.30 -0.53
N GLY A 87 16.49 14.01 -1.19
CA GLY A 87 16.17 12.63 -1.54
C GLY A 87 16.75 12.22 -2.90
N PRO A 88 16.47 11.01 -3.40
CA PRO A 88 15.57 10.02 -2.82
C PRO A 88 16.09 9.41 -1.51
N PHE A 89 15.17 8.91 -0.68
CA PHE A 89 15.48 8.32 0.63
C PHE A 89 15.16 6.82 0.63
N PHE A 90 16.19 6.00 0.81
CA PHE A 90 16.09 4.55 0.79
C PHE A 90 16.26 3.95 2.19
N PHE A 91 15.54 2.86 2.44
CA PHE A 91 15.54 2.14 3.70
C PHE A 91 15.76 0.64 3.48
N GLY A 92 16.40 -0.02 4.46
CA GLY A 92 16.55 -1.48 4.47
C GLY A 92 17.87 -2.02 3.93
N LEU A 93 18.81 -1.16 3.52
CA LEU A 93 20.12 -1.57 3.00
C LEU A 93 20.96 -2.32 4.05
N ASP A 94 20.97 -1.82 5.28
CA ASP A 94 21.66 -2.40 6.43
C ASP A 94 21.04 -3.74 6.87
N ILE A 95 19.71 -3.82 6.87
CA ILE A 95 18.97 -5.06 7.13
C ILE A 95 19.29 -6.10 6.07
N ALA A 96 19.33 -5.71 4.79
CA ALA A 96 19.65 -6.61 3.69
C ALA A 96 21.09 -7.12 3.74
N GLU A 97 22.05 -6.25 4.08
CA GLU A 97 23.45 -6.63 4.30
C GLU A 97 23.56 -7.67 5.42
N GLN A 98 22.89 -7.44 6.55
CA GLN A 98 22.88 -8.37 7.68
C GLN A 98 22.28 -9.74 7.31
N LEU A 99 21.21 -9.74 6.51
CA LEU A 99 20.54 -10.96 6.05
C LEU A 99 21.23 -11.61 4.83
N ARG A 100 22.21 -10.92 4.22
CA ARG A 100 22.88 -11.31 2.97
C ARG A 100 21.89 -11.59 1.84
N LEU A 101 20.94 -10.68 1.66
CA LEU A 101 19.94 -10.75 0.61
C LEU A 101 20.05 -9.53 -0.31
N PRO A 102 19.65 -9.69 -1.58
CA PRO A 102 19.45 -8.54 -2.47
C PRO A 102 18.31 -7.68 -1.94
N VAL A 103 18.36 -6.38 -2.23
CA VAL A 103 17.35 -5.43 -1.77
C VAL A 103 16.94 -4.46 -2.87
N LEU A 104 15.66 -4.15 -2.87
CA LEU A 104 15.04 -3.10 -3.66
C LEU A 104 14.42 -2.09 -2.68
N ALA A 105 15.12 -1.00 -2.40
CA ALA A 105 14.63 0.04 -1.51
C ALA A 105 13.76 1.03 -2.31
N VAL A 106 12.54 1.28 -1.82
CA VAL A 106 11.56 2.16 -2.49
C VAL A 106 11.63 3.54 -1.88
N ALA A 107 11.89 4.57 -2.68
CA ALA A 107 11.78 5.95 -2.23
C ALA A 107 10.34 6.47 -2.39
N ASP A 108 9.87 7.22 -1.40
CA ASP A 108 8.62 7.96 -1.53
C ASP A 108 8.81 9.09 -2.58
N PRO A 109 7.98 9.13 -3.64
CA PRO A 109 8.17 10.07 -4.75
C PRO A 109 7.85 11.54 -4.41
N THR A 110 7.36 11.81 -3.20
CA THR A 110 6.81 13.10 -2.81
C THR A 110 7.61 13.79 -1.71
N ILE A 111 8.28 13.05 -0.82
CA ILE A 111 9.04 13.64 0.31
C ILE A 111 10.08 14.66 -0.16
N SER A 112 10.71 14.46 -1.32
CA SER A 112 11.69 15.39 -1.90
C SER A 112 11.09 16.65 -2.54
N LYS A 113 9.77 16.85 -2.51
CA LYS A 113 9.13 18.03 -3.11
C LYS A 113 9.16 19.27 -2.21
N SER A 114 9.29 19.10 -0.90
CA SER A 114 9.31 20.22 0.05
C SER A 114 10.11 19.89 1.31
N GLU A 115 10.78 20.90 1.89
CA GLU A 115 11.49 20.76 3.17
C GLU A 115 10.54 20.51 4.34
N ASP A 116 9.26 20.88 4.17
CA ASP A 116 8.20 20.71 5.17
C ASP A 116 7.56 19.31 5.16
N LEU A 117 8.00 18.42 4.25
CA LEU A 117 7.49 17.05 4.12
C LEU A 117 8.46 16.04 4.71
N ASN A 118 8.08 15.47 5.86
CA ASN A 118 8.78 14.37 6.50
C ASN A 118 8.14 13.00 6.21
N ILE A 119 6.98 12.99 5.54
CA ILE A 119 6.13 11.83 5.33
C ILE A 119 5.17 12.10 4.16
N ALA A 120 4.95 11.11 3.27
CA ALA A 120 3.97 11.21 2.18
C ALA A 120 3.31 9.86 1.78
N TRP A 121 3.53 8.80 2.57
CA TRP A 121 2.83 7.51 2.48
C TRP A 121 2.89 6.82 1.12
N TYR A 122 3.85 7.17 0.25
CA TYR A 122 4.00 6.66 -1.11
C TYR A 122 2.80 6.95 -2.03
N THR A 123 1.82 7.73 -1.56
CA THR A 123 0.54 7.95 -2.25
C THR A 123 0.65 8.88 -3.45
N GLY A 124 1.81 9.53 -3.63
CA GLY A 124 2.10 10.36 -4.80
C GLY A 124 1.88 11.85 -4.56
N ASN A 125 1.71 12.59 -5.64
CA ASN A 125 1.52 14.04 -5.67
C ASN A 125 0.71 14.44 -6.92
N GLU A 126 0.40 15.72 -7.11
CA GLU A 126 -0.41 16.20 -8.24
C GLU A 126 0.16 15.81 -9.61
N ASN A 127 1.47 15.59 -9.70
CA ASN A 127 2.14 15.17 -10.94
C ASN A 127 2.39 13.65 -11.01
N ALA A 128 2.19 12.92 -9.90
CA ALA A 128 2.34 11.47 -9.81
C ALA A 128 1.20 10.85 -8.95
N PRO A 129 -0.08 11.08 -9.27
CA PRO A 129 -1.20 10.73 -8.37
C PRO A 129 -1.45 9.22 -8.23
N LYS A 130 -0.85 8.41 -9.11
CA LYS A 130 -0.98 6.94 -9.15
C LYS A 130 0.30 6.23 -8.68
N ALA A 131 1.08 6.85 -7.79
CA ALA A 131 2.38 6.34 -7.40
C ALA A 131 2.34 4.89 -6.87
N ILE A 132 1.38 4.57 -5.99
CA ILE A 132 1.20 3.20 -5.45
C ILE A 132 0.94 2.18 -6.55
N GLU A 133 0.12 2.51 -7.56
CA GLU A 133 -0.16 1.61 -8.69
C GLU A 133 1.11 1.33 -9.49
N VAL A 134 1.90 2.37 -9.75
CA VAL A 134 3.16 2.22 -10.47
C VAL A 134 4.16 1.40 -9.66
N ILE A 135 4.35 1.70 -8.36
CA ILE A 135 5.22 0.93 -7.47
C ILE A 135 4.79 -0.54 -7.46
N GLY A 136 3.52 -0.83 -7.14
CA GLY A 136 3.01 -2.19 -7.06
C GLY A 136 3.14 -2.96 -8.37
N THR A 137 2.85 -2.31 -9.50
CA THR A 137 3.01 -2.92 -10.82
C THR A 137 4.47 -3.24 -11.13
N TRP A 138 5.40 -2.33 -10.81
CA TRP A 138 6.83 -2.54 -11.00
C TRP A 138 7.39 -3.64 -10.10
N LEU A 139 7.04 -3.65 -8.82
CA LEU A 139 7.40 -4.72 -7.89
C LEU A 139 6.95 -6.09 -8.43
N ASN A 140 5.70 -6.21 -8.88
CA ASN A 140 5.19 -7.47 -9.41
C ASN A 140 5.88 -7.88 -10.74
N LYS A 141 6.28 -6.91 -11.58
CA LYS A 141 7.10 -7.18 -12.78
C LYS A 141 8.49 -7.71 -12.40
N LEU A 142 9.15 -7.09 -11.42
CA LEU A 142 10.48 -7.51 -10.94
C LEU A 142 10.44 -8.89 -10.29
N ALA A 143 9.41 -9.17 -9.48
CA ALA A 143 9.20 -10.51 -8.90
C ALA A 143 9.18 -11.60 -9.98
N ARG A 144 8.43 -11.37 -11.08
CA ARG A 144 8.36 -12.30 -12.22
C ARG A 144 9.65 -12.38 -13.01
N HIS A 145 10.28 -11.23 -13.27
CA HIS A 145 11.54 -11.14 -14.01
C HIS A 145 12.65 -11.96 -13.34
N TYR A 146 12.84 -11.76 -12.05
CA TYR A 146 13.85 -12.49 -11.29
C TYR A 146 13.43 -13.92 -10.89
N ASN A 147 12.16 -14.27 -11.08
CA ASN A 147 11.53 -15.45 -10.50
C ASN A 147 11.82 -15.52 -8.98
N ALA A 148 11.57 -14.41 -8.30
CA ALA A 148 11.87 -14.22 -6.90
C ALA A 148 10.59 -13.88 -6.12
N ARG A 149 10.49 -14.44 -4.92
CA ARG A 149 9.48 -14.03 -3.95
C ARG A 149 9.94 -12.72 -3.30
N LEU A 150 9.03 -11.77 -3.28
CA LEU A 150 9.28 -10.50 -2.58
C LEU A 150 8.99 -10.66 -1.08
N VAL A 151 9.82 -10.03 -0.27
CA VAL A 151 9.55 -9.84 1.16
C VAL A 151 9.59 -8.35 1.45
N LEU A 152 8.39 -7.75 1.53
CA LEU A 152 8.20 -6.32 1.76
C LEU A 152 8.28 -6.03 3.25
N PHE A 153 8.82 -4.87 3.61
CA PHE A 153 8.82 -4.43 5.00
C PHE A 153 8.88 -2.91 5.18
N GLY A 154 8.26 -2.44 6.26
CA GLY A 154 8.25 -1.04 6.64
C GLY A 154 7.52 -0.81 7.96
N GLY A 155 7.75 0.36 8.56
CA GLY A 155 7.12 0.80 9.80
C GLY A 155 6.34 2.09 9.60
N SER A 156 5.37 2.39 10.47
CA SER A 156 4.68 3.69 10.48
C SER A 156 4.08 4.00 9.09
N ALA A 157 4.53 5.09 8.44
CA ALA A 157 4.17 5.46 7.07
C ALA A 157 4.64 4.46 6.01
N GLY A 158 5.79 3.82 6.23
CA GLY A 158 6.35 2.79 5.36
C GLY A 158 5.46 1.56 5.33
N SER A 159 4.81 1.23 6.44
CA SER A 159 3.78 0.19 6.48
C SER A 159 2.59 0.52 5.59
N PHE A 160 2.17 1.80 5.52
CA PHE A 160 1.10 2.21 4.60
C PHE A 160 1.51 1.93 3.15
N GLY A 161 2.74 2.30 2.77
CA GLY A 161 3.29 2.01 1.44
C GLY A 161 3.35 0.51 1.13
N ALA A 162 3.95 -0.26 2.04
CA ALA A 162 4.10 -1.71 1.91
C ALA A 162 2.76 -2.44 1.83
N LEU A 163 1.76 -2.04 2.63
CA LEU A 163 0.41 -2.59 2.55
C LEU A 163 -0.27 -2.15 1.24
N SER A 164 -0.21 -0.88 0.88
CA SER A 164 -0.96 -0.35 -0.26
C SER A 164 -0.58 -0.96 -1.61
N VAL A 165 0.63 -1.50 -1.74
CA VAL A 165 1.08 -2.19 -2.97
C VAL A 165 0.65 -3.66 -3.03
N LEU A 166 0.23 -4.26 -1.90
CA LEU A 166 -0.13 -5.69 -1.85
C LEU A 166 -1.22 -6.08 -2.86
N PRO A 167 -2.28 -5.29 -3.12
CA PRO A 167 -3.30 -5.67 -4.11
C PRO A 167 -2.79 -5.86 -5.54
N TYR A 168 -1.59 -5.38 -5.86
CA TYR A 168 -0.94 -5.55 -7.16
C TYR A 168 -0.06 -6.82 -7.22
N MET A 169 0.16 -7.48 -6.09
CA MET A 169 0.98 -8.68 -5.99
C MET A 169 0.19 -9.90 -6.45
N THR A 170 0.68 -10.55 -7.53
CA THR A 170 0.15 -11.84 -7.98
C THR A 170 1.08 -12.99 -7.65
N GLU A 171 2.37 -12.70 -7.45
CA GLU A 171 3.37 -13.67 -7.03
C GLU A 171 3.34 -13.87 -5.52
N SER A 172 3.83 -15.04 -5.06
CA SER A 172 4.01 -15.31 -3.64
C SER A 172 4.81 -14.18 -2.99
N THR A 173 4.30 -13.62 -1.90
CA THR A 173 4.86 -12.41 -1.29
C THR A 173 4.75 -12.48 0.23
N GLY A 174 5.87 -12.22 0.93
CA GLY A 174 5.86 -11.94 2.36
C GLY A 174 5.75 -10.44 2.62
N CYS A 175 5.07 -10.04 3.68
CA CYS A 175 5.01 -8.63 4.11
C CYS A 175 5.13 -8.54 5.63
N LEU A 176 6.11 -7.77 6.10
CA LEU A 176 6.29 -7.42 7.51
C LEU A 176 5.96 -5.95 7.72
N VAL A 177 5.00 -5.65 8.58
CA VAL A 177 4.71 -4.27 8.98
C VAL A 177 4.75 -4.13 10.48
N TRP A 178 5.15 -2.95 10.96
CA TRP A 178 5.08 -2.62 12.37
C TRP A 178 4.50 -1.22 12.62
N ASN A 179 3.77 -1.07 13.72
CA ASN A 179 3.07 0.15 14.13
C ASN A 179 2.42 0.87 12.93
N PRO A 180 1.62 0.16 12.11
CA PRO A 180 1.33 0.61 10.77
C PRO A 180 0.27 1.69 10.78
N GLN A 181 0.51 2.75 10.02
CA GLN A 181 -0.54 3.70 9.67
C GLN A 181 -1.38 3.08 8.55
N THR A 182 -2.69 3.02 8.76
CA THR A 182 -3.63 2.37 7.83
C THR A 182 -4.71 3.30 7.28
N SER A 183 -4.74 4.57 7.73
CA SER A 183 -5.67 5.58 7.21
C SER A 183 -5.07 6.97 7.40
N LEU A 184 -4.75 7.67 6.30
CA LEU A 184 -4.15 9.01 6.38
C LEU A 184 -5.07 9.99 7.12
N ALA A 185 -6.39 9.86 6.97
CA ALA A 185 -7.35 10.73 7.65
C ALA A 185 -7.35 10.57 9.19
N GLN A 186 -6.78 9.47 9.70
CA GLN A 186 -6.62 9.20 11.12
C GLN A 186 -5.21 9.54 11.64
N CYS A 187 -4.28 9.94 10.77
CA CYS A 187 -2.95 10.40 11.16
C CYS A 187 -2.99 11.80 11.80
N ASP A 188 -1.85 12.25 12.34
CA ASP A 188 -1.71 13.62 12.84
C ASP A 188 -2.08 14.63 11.76
N LYS A 189 -3.03 15.50 12.07
CA LYS A 189 -3.57 16.51 11.14
C LYS A 189 -2.47 17.38 10.53
N THR A 190 -1.40 17.66 11.26
CA THR A 190 -0.27 18.49 10.83
C THR A 190 0.45 17.84 9.66
N PHE A 191 0.65 16.52 9.72
CA PHE A 191 1.26 15.77 8.63
C PHE A 191 0.34 15.72 7.40
N VAL A 192 -0.96 15.47 7.59
CA VAL A 192 -1.92 15.41 6.48
C VAL A 192 -2.06 16.76 5.79
N ILE A 193 -2.15 17.85 6.56
CA ILE A 193 -2.21 19.21 6.03
C ILE A 193 -0.92 19.56 5.28
N SER A 194 0.25 19.28 5.85
CA SER A 194 1.53 19.51 5.18
C SER A 194 1.62 18.74 3.87
N TYR A 195 1.20 17.48 3.88
CA TYR A 195 1.14 16.62 2.69
C TYR A 195 0.21 17.19 1.61
N LEU A 196 -1.06 17.43 1.90
CA LEU A 196 -2.01 17.99 0.93
C LEU A 196 -1.50 19.31 0.34
N LYS A 197 -0.98 20.21 1.19
CA LYS A 197 -0.48 21.52 0.77
C LYS A 197 0.70 21.43 -0.17
N ASN A 198 1.68 20.56 0.11
CA ASN A 198 2.94 20.50 -0.64
C ASN A 198 2.90 19.50 -1.80
N ALA A 199 2.11 18.43 -1.70
CA ALA A 199 1.96 17.43 -2.75
C ALA A 199 0.86 17.78 -3.77
N PHE A 200 -0.18 18.52 -3.35
CA PHE A 200 -1.30 18.94 -4.20
C PHE A 200 -1.60 20.45 -4.07
N PRO A 201 -0.59 21.32 -4.30
CA PRO A 201 -0.69 22.76 -4.04
C PRO A 201 -1.76 23.45 -4.90
N THR A 202 -2.08 22.92 -6.09
CA THR A 202 -3.09 23.51 -6.99
C THR A 202 -4.44 23.76 -6.30
N ARG A 203 -4.85 22.89 -5.37
CA ARG A 203 -6.15 22.96 -4.68
C ARG A 203 -6.06 23.07 -3.15
N ASN A 204 -4.85 23.02 -2.60
CA ASN A 204 -4.63 22.93 -1.14
C ASN A 204 -3.54 23.89 -0.64
N SER A 205 -3.02 24.79 -1.48
CA SER A 205 -2.00 25.78 -1.07
C SER A 205 -2.48 26.75 0.00
N GLU A 206 -3.80 26.91 0.16
CA GLU A 206 -4.43 27.74 1.18
C GLU A 206 -4.38 27.12 2.58
N LEU A 207 -4.16 25.80 2.69
CA LEU A 207 -4.19 25.10 3.96
C LEU A 207 -3.08 25.57 4.91
N SER A 208 -3.45 25.68 6.18
CA SER A 208 -2.53 26.00 7.27
C SER A 208 -2.64 24.95 8.38
N ILE A 209 -1.49 24.60 8.98
CA ILE A 209 -1.42 23.64 10.09
C ILE A 209 -2.21 24.09 11.33
N ASN A 210 -2.49 25.40 11.43
CA ASN A 210 -3.26 25.99 12.52
C ASN A 210 -4.78 25.96 12.25
N ASP A 211 -5.20 25.48 11.09
CA ASP A 211 -6.61 25.47 10.73
C ASP A 211 -7.37 24.43 11.57
N GLU A 212 -8.59 24.79 11.98
CA GLU A 212 -9.52 23.87 12.63
C GLU A 212 -10.27 23.08 11.55
N ILE A 213 -9.61 22.03 11.02
CA ILE A 213 -10.17 21.13 10.01
C ILE A 213 -10.50 19.79 10.68
N SER A 214 -11.70 19.28 10.45
CA SER A 214 -12.11 17.98 10.97
C SER A 214 -11.44 16.82 10.21
N GLN A 215 -11.38 15.64 10.82
CA GLN A 215 -10.89 14.43 10.13
C GLN A 215 -11.74 14.10 8.90
N GLN A 216 -13.05 14.33 8.95
CA GLN A 216 -13.96 14.12 7.83
C GLN A 216 -13.65 15.06 6.66
N ASP A 217 -13.33 16.32 6.94
CA ASP A 217 -12.94 17.29 5.91
C ASP A 217 -11.59 16.94 5.29
N LEU A 218 -10.63 16.47 6.10
CA LEU A 218 -9.35 15.96 5.58
C LEU A 218 -9.56 14.74 4.68
N ALA A 219 -10.39 13.77 5.10
CA ALA A 219 -10.75 12.62 4.27
C ALA A 219 -11.39 13.05 2.94
N ALA A 220 -12.33 14.00 2.97
CA ALA A 220 -12.98 14.51 1.77
C ALA A 220 -11.99 15.19 0.81
N ARG A 221 -10.96 15.88 1.34
CA ARG A 221 -9.87 16.44 0.52
C ARG A 221 -9.00 15.35 -0.09
N LEU A 222 -8.60 14.34 0.69
CA LEU A 222 -7.84 13.20 0.18
C LEU A 222 -8.57 12.50 -0.97
N VAL A 223 -9.87 12.24 -0.82
CA VAL A 223 -10.72 11.67 -1.89
C VAL A 223 -10.76 12.57 -3.12
N ARG A 224 -10.87 13.89 -2.93
CA ARG A 224 -10.94 14.86 -4.04
C ARG A 224 -9.67 14.86 -4.90
N GLU A 225 -8.52 14.62 -4.29
CA GLU A 225 -7.23 14.48 -5.00
C GLU A 225 -7.02 13.07 -5.59
N GLY A 226 -8.01 12.17 -5.43
CA GLY A 226 -7.92 10.79 -5.93
C GLY A 226 -6.97 9.91 -5.12
N ILE A 227 -6.64 10.29 -3.89
CA ILE A 227 -5.68 9.59 -3.05
C ILE A 227 -6.34 8.36 -2.44
N TYR A 228 -5.74 7.19 -2.65
CA TYR A 228 -6.10 5.99 -1.93
C TYR A 228 -5.55 6.08 -0.49
N TYR A 229 -6.40 6.51 0.43
CA TYR A 229 -5.97 6.98 1.75
C TYR A 229 -6.36 6.07 2.91
N ASP A 230 -7.23 5.07 2.69
CA ASP A 230 -7.85 4.26 3.73
C ASP A 230 -7.74 2.77 3.40
N LEU A 231 -6.97 2.03 4.21
CA LEU A 231 -6.81 0.58 4.14
C LEU A 231 -7.72 -0.15 5.14
N GLN A 232 -8.57 0.57 5.88
CA GLN A 232 -9.38 -0.01 6.96
C GLN A 232 -10.73 -0.52 6.48
N ARG A 233 -11.12 -0.21 5.24
CA ARG A 233 -12.46 -0.52 4.71
C ARG A 233 -12.35 -1.28 3.41
N ASN A 234 -13.02 -2.44 3.35
CA ASN A 234 -13.05 -3.31 2.19
C ASN A 234 -11.65 -3.70 1.69
N TYR A 235 -10.64 -3.63 2.56
CA TYR A 235 -9.29 -3.99 2.19
C TYR A 235 -9.12 -5.50 2.28
N GLN A 236 -8.55 -6.10 1.24
CA GLN A 236 -8.34 -7.54 1.17
C GLN A 236 -6.86 -7.84 0.97
N ILE A 237 -6.37 -8.82 1.71
CA ILE A 237 -5.03 -9.39 1.51
C ILE A 237 -5.14 -10.44 0.40
N PRO A 238 -4.39 -10.30 -0.72
CA PRO A 238 -4.38 -11.34 -1.75
C PRO A 238 -3.96 -12.69 -1.18
N SER A 239 -4.50 -13.78 -1.72
CA SER A 239 -4.20 -15.13 -1.24
C SER A 239 -2.72 -15.52 -1.40
N ALA A 240 -2.00 -14.90 -2.34
CA ALA A 240 -0.56 -15.07 -2.54
C ALA A 240 0.30 -14.35 -1.48
N VAL A 241 -0.31 -13.52 -0.62
CA VAL A 241 0.40 -12.72 0.38
C VAL A 241 0.33 -13.38 1.76
N LYS A 242 1.48 -13.43 2.43
CA LYS A 242 1.63 -13.76 3.85
C LYS A 242 2.02 -12.49 4.62
N LEU A 243 1.13 -12.01 5.47
CA LEU A 243 1.30 -10.76 6.23
C LEU A 243 1.63 -11.07 7.69
N LEU A 244 2.75 -10.53 8.16
CA LEU A 244 3.10 -10.43 9.57
C LEU A 244 2.93 -8.97 10.02
N PHE A 245 1.92 -8.74 10.85
CA PHE A 245 1.54 -7.45 11.40
C PHE A 245 2.01 -7.38 12.85
N LEU A 246 2.97 -6.49 13.13
CA LEU A 246 3.47 -6.22 14.48
C LEU A 246 2.88 -4.91 15.00
N GLU A 247 2.51 -4.90 16.27
CA GLU A 247 2.00 -3.70 16.92
C GLU A 247 2.55 -3.57 18.33
N ASN A 248 3.08 -2.40 18.67
CA ASN A 248 3.37 -2.12 20.07
C ASN A 248 2.05 -1.96 20.84
N LYS A 249 1.84 -2.76 21.88
CA LYS A 249 0.61 -2.72 22.70
C LYS A 249 0.29 -1.35 23.29
N THR A 250 1.31 -0.50 23.45
CA THR A 250 1.19 0.84 24.03
C THR A 250 1.08 1.95 22.99
N ASP A 251 1.10 1.61 21.70
CA ASP A 251 1.03 2.57 20.61
C ASP A 251 -0.34 3.25 20.56
N VAL A 252 -0.35 4.56 20.32
CA VAL A 252 -1.57 5.35 20.13
C VAL A 252 -2.31 4.95 18.85
N HIS A 253 -1.59 4.38 17.88
CA HIS A 253 -2.10 3.88 16.61
C HIS A 253 -2.94 2.61 16.76
N VAL A 254 -2.91 1.91 17.91
CA VAL A 254 -3.71 0.68 18.12
C VAL A 254 -5.19 0.95 17.88
N ALA A 255 -5.74 2.03 18.43
CA ALA A 255 -7.16 2.31 18.37
C ALA A 255 -7.59 2.91 17.01
N SER A 256 -6.75 3.76 16.41
CA SER A 256 -7.09 4.51 15.20
C SER A 256 -6.64 3.83 13.90
N HIS A 257 -5.69 2.89 13.96
CA HIS A 257 -5.14 2.20 12.79
C HIS A 257 -5.18 0.68 12.87
N ALA A 258 -4.57 0.08 13.89
CA ALA A 258 -4.45 -1.38 13.94
C ALA A 258 -5.80 -2.06 14.13
N SER A 259 -6.60 -1.60 15.10
CA SER A 259 -7.89 -2.23 15.42
C SER A 259 -8.88 -2.16 14.25
N PRO A 260 -9.13 -0.99 13.61
CA PRO A 260 -10.03 -0.93 12.46
C PRO A 260 -9.56 -1.78 11.28
N PHE A 261 -8.25 -1.76 10.98
CA PHE A 261 -7.67 -2.54 9.89
C PHE A 261 -7.81 -4.05 10.10
N LEU A 262 -7.42 -4.55 11.27
CA LEU A 262 -7.47 -5.97 11.58
C LEU A 262 -8.91 -6.47 11.76
N ASN A 263 -9.82 -5.64 12.31
CA ASN A 263 -11.25 -5.98 12.36
C ASN A 263 -11.83 -6.17 10.95
N ASN A 264 -11.46 -5.32 9.99
CA ASN A 264 -11.84 -5.50 8.58
C ASN A 264 -11.30 -6.82 7.99
N LEU A 265 -10.17 -7.32 8.49
CA LEU A 265 -9.61 -8.62 8.11
C LEU A 265 -10.18 -9.81 8.90
N GLY A 266 -11.21 -9.59 9.73
CA GLY A 266 -11.90 -10.63 10.48
C GLY A 266 -11.27 -10.98 11.84
N PHE A 267 -10.30 -10.20 12.32
CA PHE A 267 -9.78 -10.37 13.68
C PHE A 267 -10.79 -9.86 14.71
N ALA A 268 -10.89 -10.57 15.83
CA ALA A 268 -11.63 -10.11 17.00
C ALA A 268 -10.65 -9.51 18.00
N ILE A 269 -10.41 -8.20 17.89
CA ILE A 269 -9.53 -7.50 18.81
C ILE A 269 -10.29 -7.13 20.08
N ASP A 270 -10.06 -7.89 21.15
CA ASP A 270 -10.36 -7.45 22.51
C ASP A 270 -9.09 -6.84 23.12
N SER A 271 -9.23 -5.60 23.60
CA SER A 271 -8.27 -4.84 24.41
C SER A 271 -7.49 -5.64 25.47
N LYS A 272 -7.99 -6.81 25.89
CA LYS A 272 -7.39 -7.65 26.94
C LYS A 272 -6.59 -8.85 26.45
N ASN A 273 -6.73 -9.29 25.19
CA ASN A 273 -6.12 -10.52 24.66
C ASN A 273 -5.54 -10.30 23.24
N LEU A 274 -4.54 -9.43 23.15
CA LEU A 274 -3.91 -9.03 21.89
C LEU A 274 -2.75 -9.94 21.43
N THR A 275 -2.47 -11.06 22.09
CA THR A 275 -1.29 -11.88 21.77
C THR A 275 -1.56 -12.88 20.65
N ASN A 276 -0.75 -12.83 19.58
CA ASN A 276 -0.60 -13.87 18.56
C ASN A 276 -1.92 -14.43 18.00
N GLN A 277 -2.55 -13.69 17.09
CA GLN A 277 -3.73 -14.15 16.36
C GLN A 277 -3.38 -14.45 14.90
N ARG A 278 -4.06 -15.45 14.32
CA ARG A 278 -3.98 -15.77 12.89
C ARG A 278 -5.37 -15.83 12.29
N VAL A 279 -5.57 -15.12 11.19
CA VAL A 279 -6.74 -15.26 10.31
C VAL A 279 -6.21 -15.41 8.90
N ASN A 280 -6.48 -16.55 8.25
CA ASN A 280 -5.95 -16.89 6.93
C ASN A 280 -4.41 -16.80 6.88
N ASN A 281 -3.86 -15.99 5.97
CA ASN A 281 -2.43 -15.73 5.80
C ASN A 281 -1.95 -14.47 6.54
N VAL A 282 -2.75 -13.94 7.46
CA VAL A 282 -2.43 -12.77 8.27
C VAL A 282 -2.13 -13.22 9.70
N PHE A 283 -0.97 -12.80 10.19
CA PHE A 283 -0.47 -13.07 11.54
C PHE A 283 -0.33 -11.72 12.25
N ALA A 284 -1.06 -11.53 13.34
CA ALA A 284 -1.02 -10.30 14.12
C ALA A 284 -0.37 -10.58 15.48
N HIS A 285 0.72 -9.86 15.77
CA HIS A 285 1.47 -9.97 17.01
C HIS A 285 1.52 -8.61 17.70
N PHE A 286 0.88 -8.53 18.87
CA PHE A 286 0.99 -7.35 19.71
C PHE A 286 1.89 -7.67 20.89
N ASP A 287 2.92 -6.85 21.11
CA ASP A 287 3.71 -6.92 22.33
C ASP A 287 4.36 -5.60 22.73
N VAL A 288 5.11 -5.59 23.83
CA VAL A 288 6.03 -4.48 24.14
C VAL A 288 7.30 -4.70 23.32
N LEU A 289 7.29 -4.21 22.08
CA LEU A 289 8.39 -4.41 21.13
C LEU A 289 9.56 -3.45 21.38
N ASP A 290 9.24 -2.26 21.89
CA ASP A 290 10.16 -1.24 22.41
C ASP A 290 9.39 -0.24 23.31
N GLU A 291 10.01 0.84 23.81
CA GLU A 291 9.31 1.89 24.56
C GLU A 291 8.38 2.75 23.66
N GLY A 292 7.06 2.68 23.86
CA GLY A 292 6.09 3.60 23.24
C GLY A 292 5.90 3.45 21.73
N LEU A 293 6.09 4.53 20.96
CA LEU A 293 5.92 4.58 19.49
C LEU A 293 7.15 4.07 18.73
N ASP A 294 8.23 3.75 19.43
CA ASP A 294 9.50 3.45 18.81
C ASP A 294 9.41 2.20 17.93
N ALA A 295 10.14 2.24 16.81
CA ALA A 295 10.27 1.08 15.94
C ALA A 295 10.86 -0.10 16.72
N PRO A 296 10.42 -1.35 16.45
CA PRO A 296 11.06 -2.52 17.01
C PRO A 296 12.55 -2.47 16.68
N ASN A 297 13.39 -2.85 17.65
CA ASN A 297 14.83 -2.92 17.40
C ASN A 297 15.17 -3.84 16.21
N GLN A 298 16.33 -3.61 15.62
CA GLN A 298 16.80 -4.32 14.42
C GLN A 298 16.81 -5.85 14.57
N LYS A 299 17.06 -6.37 15.78
CA LYS A 299 17.04 -7.82 16.06
C LYS A 299 15.63 -8.40 15.93
N THR A 300 14.62 -7.69 16.45
CA THR A 300 13.22 -8.07 16.29
C THR A 300 12.82 -8.06 14.82
N VAL A 301 13.14 -6.99 14.09
CA VAL A 301 12.82 -6.87 12.65
C VAL A 301 13.45 -8.01 11.85
N THR A 302 14.76 -8.26 12.04
CA THR A 302 15.46 -9.33 11.32
C THR A 302 14.96 -10.73 11.68
N THR A 303 14.56 -10.98 12.94
CA THR A 303 13.93 -12.24 13.35
C THR A 303 12.60 -12.46 12.61
N CYS A 304 11.77 -11.42 12.51
CA CYS A 304 10.49 -11.48 11.81
C CYS A 304 10.67 -11.68 10.30
N LEU A 305 11.66 -11.00 9.71
CA LEU A 305 12.00 -11.19 8.31
C LEU A 305 12.48 -12.62 8.04
N LYS A 306 13.36 -13.18 8.88
CA LYS A 306 13.78 -14.59 8.76
C LYS A 306 12.58 -15.54 8.81
N TRP A 307 11.62 -15.30 9.70
CA TRP A 307 10.40 -16.09 9.78
C TRP A 307 9.58 -16.07 8.48
N LEU A 308 9.46 -14.89 7.84
CA LEU A 308 8.80 -14.76 6.52
C LEU A 308 9.63 -15.38 5.39
N ILE A 309 10.95 -15.25 5.43
CA ILE A 309 11.88 -15.81 4.44
C ILE A 309 11.82 -17.34 4.48
N ASP A 310 11.82 -17.94 5.67
CA ASP A 310 11.69 -19.39 5.85
C ASP A 310 10.26 -19.89 5.53
N ASN A 311 9.33 -18.99 5.25
CA ASN A 311 7.91 -19.25 5.01
C ASN A 311 7.27 -20.09 6.14
N SER A 312 7.71 -19.89 7.38
CA SER A 312 7.31 -20.70 8.53
C SER A 312 5.83 -20.50 8.86
N ASP A 313 5.08 -21.58 9.10
CA ASP A 313 3.70 -21.51 9.63
C ASP A 313 3.65 -21.69 11.16
N VAL A 314 4.81 -21.90 11.79
CA VAL A 314 4.93 -21.99 13.24
C VAL A 314 4.66 -20.62 13.85
N PRO A 315 3.87 -20.52 14.94
CA PRO A 315 3.66 -19.25 15.63
C PRO A 315 5.01 -18.57 15.96
N LEU A 316 5.10 -17.28 15.65
CA LEU A 316 6.25 -16.46 15.98
C LEU A 316 6.32 -16.31 17.51
N ASP A 317 7.43 -16.76 18.08
CA ASP A 317 7.75 -16.56 19.49
C ASP A 317 8.99 -15.69 19.59
N LEU A 318 8.76 -14.39 19.70
CA LEU A 318 9.81 -13.39 19.90
C LEU A 318 10.52 -13.51 21.25
N THR A 319 10.12 -14.44 22.13
CA THR A 319 10.82 -14.73 23.38
C THR A 319 11.70 -15.99 23.31
N ASP A 320 11.52 -16.84 22.30
CA ASP A 320 12.29 -18.08 22.13
C ASP A 320 13.72 -17.78 21.61
N PRO A 321 14.77 -18.06 22.40
CA PRO A 321 16.16 -17.86 21.98
C PRO A 321 16.55 -18.61 20.71
N LYS A 322 15.85 -19.71 20.37
CA LYS A 322 16.13 -20.49 19.16
C LYS A 322 15.66 -19.78 17.90
N GLN A 323 14.51 -19.11 17.96
CA GLN A 323 13.99 -18.28 16.87
C GLN A 323 14.80 -16.97 16.72
N GLN A 324 15.37 -16.47 17.82
CA GLN A 324 16.24 -15.29 17.83
C GLN A 324 17.71 -15.55 17.42
N SER A 325 18.07 -16.77 16.98
CA SER A 325 19.47 -17.11 16.74
C SER A 325 20.03 -16.49 15.44
N ASP A 326 21.27 -16.00 15.51
CA ASP A 326 22.00 -15.36 14.40
C ASP A 326 22.50 -16.32 13.32
N ILE A 327 21.87 -17.49 13.17
CA ILE A 327 22.30 -18.46 12.17
C ILE A 327 22.12 -17.82 10.77
N PRO A 328 23.15 -17.85 9.91
CA PRO A 328 23.05 -17.34 8.56
C PRO A 328 21.97 -18.08 7.77
N ILE A 329 21.17 -17.34 7.02
CA ILE A 329 20.21 -17.89 6.06
C ILE A 329 21.02 -18.73 5.06
N GLY A 330 20.79 -20.05 5.04
CA GLY A 330 21.48 -20.97 4.13
C GLY A 330 21.90 -22.34 4.68
N LEU A 331 21.70 -22.65 5.97
CA LEU A 331 22.11 -23.96 6.54
C LEU A 331 21.01 -24.77 7.25
N THR A 332 19.80 -24.23 7.43
CA THR A 332 18.72 -24.88 8.18
C THR A 332 17.86 -25.86 7.38
N ALA A 333 18.00 -25.93 6.05
CA ALA A 333 17.22 -26.85 5.21
C ALA A 333 17.66 -28.34 5.28
N LEU A 334 18.63 -28.70 6.14
CA LEU A 334 19.20 -30.07 6.20
C LEU A 334 18.88 -30.89 7.46
N ALA A 335 18.00 -30.44 8.34
CA ALA A 335 17.67 -31.22 9.53
C ALA A 335 16.22 -31.07 9.97
N GLN A 336 15.32 -31.82 9.32
CA GLN A 336 14.24 -32.61 9.97
C GLN A 336 13.27 -33.15 8.89
N GLN A 337 13.68 -34.21 8.21
CA GLN A 337 12.73 -35.24 7.79
C GLN A 337 12.68 -36.25 8.93
N SER A 338 11.55 -36.32 9.63
CA SER A 338 11.21 -37.49 10.43
C SER A 338 9.79 -37.91 10.09
N ASP A 339 9.71 -39.09 9.49
CA ASP A 339 8.52 -39.84 9.16
C ASP A 339 7.53 -39.91 10.32
N THR A 340 6.28 -39.53 10.06
CA THR A 340 5.14 -40.13 10.77
C THR A 340 3.90 -40.07 9.87
N PRO A 341 3.20 -41.19 9.64
CA PRO A 341 2.00 -41.21 8.83
C PRO A 341 0.83 -40.64 9.64
N ILE A 342 0.18 -39.61 9.12
CA ILE A 342 -1.07 -39.09 9.70
C ILE A 342 -2.23 -39.67 8.89
N ASP A 343 -3.07 -40.45 9.57
CA ASP A 343 -4.31 -41.02 9.06
C ASP A 343 -5.30 -39.93 8.61
N LEU A 344 -5.72 -40.05 7.35
CA LEU A 344 -6.84 -39.29 6.77
C LEU A 344 -8.16 -39.88 7.30
N VAL A 345 -8.76 -39.23 8.30
CA VAL A 345 -10.19 -39.41 8.61
C VAL A 345 -10.96 -38.26 7.96
N VAL A 346 -11.64 -38.60 6.86
CA VAL A 346 -12.66 -37.77 6.23
C VAL A 346 -13.90 -37.81 7.12
N ALA A 347 -14.24 -36.68 7.73
CA ALA A 347 -15.56 -36.46 8.32
C ALA A 347 -16.25 -35.33 7.55
N SER A 348 -17.22 -35.73 6.73
CA SER A 348 -18.16 -34.86 6.05
C SER A 348 -19.25 -34.44 7.03
N GLU A 349 -19.31 -33.16 7.40
CA GLU A 349 -20.52 -32.56 7.96
C GLU A 349 -20.89 -31.33 7.14
N GLN A 350 -21.91 -31.51 6.30
CA GLN A 350 -22.70 -30.43 5.74
C GLN A 350 -23.54 -29.82 6.86
N GLN A 351 -23.22 -28.59 7.25
CA GLN A 351 -24.18 -27.71 7.91
C GLN A 351 -24.36 -26.46 7.06
N SER A 352 -25.55 -26.39 6.47
CA SER A 352 -26.13 -25.21 5.82
C SER A 352 -26.30 -24.09 6.86
N ILE A 353 -25.58 -22.99 6.68
CA ILE A 353 -25.89 -21.72 7.33
C ILE A 353 -26.35 -20.77 6.21
N ASP A 354 -27.67 -20.63 6.11
CA ASP A 354 -28.34 -19.62 5.32
C ASP A 354 -28.24 -18.27 6.05
N THR A 355 -27.49 -17.33 5.47
CA THR A 355 -27.72 -15.88 5.32
C THR A 355 -26.39 -15.16 5.12
N ALA A 356 -25.78 -15.36 3.94
CA ALA A 356 -24.66 -14.54 3.50
C ALA A 356 -25.19 -13.16 3.07
N GLN A 357 -24.81 -12.11 3.79
CA GLN A 357 -24.73 -10.78 3.17
C GLN A 357 -23.64 -10.90 2.09
N GLU A 358 -24.02 -10.78 0.83
CA GLU A 358 -23.03 -10.71 -0.27
C GLU A 358 -22.11 -9.52 0.00
N GLU A 359 -20.82 -9.78 0.25
CA GLU A 359 -19.81 -8.73 0.40
C GLU A 359 -19.81 -7.83 -0.84
N GLU A 360 -19.95 -6.52 -0.64
CA GLU A 360 -20.01 -5.56 -1.73
C GLU A 360 -18.65 -5.45 -2.43
N LYS A 361 -18.59 -5.91 -3.68
CA LYS A 361 -17.35 -5.97 -4.49
C LYS A 361 -16.84 -4.61 -4.98
N PHE A 362 -17.70 -3.60 -4.98
CA PHE A 362 -17.37 -2.23 -5.37
C PHE A 362 -18.45 -1.26 -4.86
N GLU A 363 -18.08 0.01 -4.77
CA GLU A 363 -18.96 1.12 -4.42
C GLU A 363 -19.12 2.09 -5.59
N VAL A 364 -20.28 2.75 -5.67
CA VAL A 364 -20.51 3.86 -6.59
C VAL A 364 -20.76 5.08 -5.75
N THR A 365 -20.01 6.16 -6.01
CA THR A 365 -20.23 7.47 -5.37
C THR A 365 -20.57 8.51 -6.42
N ALA A 366 -21.31 9.54 -6.03
CA ALA A 366 -21.60 10.67 -6.90
C ALA A 366 -21.75 11.95 -6.09
N THR A 367 -21.12 13.02 -6.56
CA THR A 367 -21.13 14.34 -5.90
C THR A 367 -21.56 15.39 -6.91
N LEU A 368 -22.59 16.17 -6.56
CA LEU A 368 -23.10 17.27 -7.37
C LEU A 368 -22.52 18.60 -6.89
N ASP A 369 -21.87 19.33 -7.80
CA ASP A 369 -21.39 20.70 -7.59
C ASP A 369 -21.90 21.61 -8.72
N GLY A 370 -22.88 22.45 -8.38
CA GLY A 370 -23.59 23.28 -9.36
C GLY A 370 -24.29 22.42 -10.43
N SER A 371 -23.89 22.58 -11.69
CA SER A 371 -24.38 21.78 -12.82
C SER A 371 -23.51 20.55 -13.11
N ASN A 372 -22.45 20.31 -12.35
CA ASN A 372 -21.50 19.25 -12.62
C ASN A 372 -21.66 18.12 -11.62
N LEU A 373 -21.90 16.91 -12.12
CA LEU A 373 -22.00 15.71 -11.33
C LEU A 373 -20.77 14.82 -11.59
N LEU A 374 -19.91 14.67 -10.59
CA LEU A 374 -18.80 13.72 -10.63
C LEU A 374 -19.28 12.37 -10.10
N ALA A 375 -19.24 11.34 -10.94
CA ALA A 375 -19.54 9.96 -10.55
C ALA A 375 -18.27 9.12 -10.57
N SER A 376 -18.10 8.25 -9.57
CA SER A 376 -16.95 7.37 -9.45
C SER A 376 -17.35 5.95 -9.05
N VAL A 377 -16.58 4.97 -9.51
CA VAL A 377 -16.64 3.58 -9.08
C VAL A 377 -15.36 3.26 -8.30
N HIS A 378 -15.51 2.79 -7.08
CA HIS A 378 -14.41 2.34 -6.23
C HIS A 378 -14.46 0.83 -6.13
N VAL A 379 -13.54 0.16 -6.81
CA VAL A 379 -13.44 -1.29 -6.76
C VAL A 379 -12.66 -1.72 -5.54
N VAL A 380 -13.04 -2.85 -4.96
CA VAL A 380 -12.21 -3.51 -3.96
C VAL A 380 -10.91 -3.96 -4.65
N PRO A 381 -9.72 -3.54 -4.17
CA PRO A 381 -8.46 -3.93 -4.78
C PRO A 381 -8.31 -5.46 -4.83
N GLY A 382 -7.84 -5.99 -5.96
CA GLY A 382 -7.66 -7.43 -6.17
C GLY A 382 -8.93 -8.22 -6.55
N VAL A 383 -10.14 -7.63 -6.43
CA VAL A 383 -11.38 -8.29 -6.86
C VAL A 383 -11.55 -8.28 -8.38
N PHE A 384 -11.05 -7.23 -9.03
CA PHE A 384 -11.07 -7.09 -10.49
C PHE A 384 -9.64 -6.97 -11.02
N ILE A 385 -9.33 -7.73 -12.08
CA ILE A 385 -7.96 -7.85 -12.62
C ILE A 385 -7.65 -6.73 -13.62
N LYS A 386 -8.57 -6.45 -14.55
CA LYS A 386 -8.48 -5.35 -15.53
C LYS A 386 -9.86 -4.73 -15.75
N PRO A 387 -10.42 -4.04 -14.74
CA PRO A 387 -11.77 -3.52 -14.83
C PRO A 387 -11.90 -2.40 -15.88
N PHE A 388 -13.00 -2.44 -16.60
CA PHE A 388 -13.52 -1.33 -17.40
C PHE A 388 -14.80 -0.81 -16.76
N PHE A 389 -14.99 0.50 -16.80
CA PHE A 389 -16.09 1.18 -16.13
C PHE A 389 -17.01 1.88 -17.10
N ALA A 390 -18.31 1.82 -16.83
CA ALA A 390 -19.32 2.59 -17.55
C ALA A 390 -20.26 3.28 -16.56
N PHE A 391 -20.84 4.40 -16.96
CA PHE A 391 -21.71 5.20 -16.10
C PHE A 391 -22.97 5.62 -16.81
N TYR A 392 -24.13 5.34 -16.22
CA TYR A 392 -25.42 5.80 -16.73
C TYR A 392 -26.01 6.82 -15.76
N LEU A 393 -26.40 7.97 -16.30
CA LEU A 393 -27.09 9.03 -15.58
C LEU A 393 -28.59 8.96 -15.84
N PHE A 394 -29.37 9.04 -14.78
CA PHE A 394 -30.82 9.16 -14.83
C PHE A 394 -31.26 10.46 -14.16
N ILE A 395 -32.14 11.19 -14.83
CA ILE A 395 -32.80 12.39 -14.33
C ILE A 395 -34.30 12.13 -14.34
N ASP A 396 -34.95 12.29 -13.19
CA ASP A 396 -36.39 12.07 -13.01
C ASP A 396 -36.86 10.71 -13.57
N GLY A 397 -36.03 9.68 -13.36
CA GLY A 397 -36.28 8.29 -13.80
C GLY A 397 -35.97 8.02 -15.27
N GLN A 398 -35.60 9.03 -16.07
CA GLN A 398 -35.21 8.86 -17.47
C GLN A 398 -33.69 8.84 -17.63
N ARG A 399 -33.16 7.89 -18.41
CA ARG A 399 -31.74 7.84 -18.72
C ARG A 399 -31.38 8.95 -19.71
N THR A 400 -30.60 9.92 -19.27
CA THR A 400 -30.26 11.11 -20.06
C THR A 400 -28.86 11.06 -20.66
N SER A 401 -27.93 10.35 -20.02
CA SER A 401 -26.55 10.26 -20.49
C SER A 401 -25.93 8.88 -20.23
N ILE A 402 -24.99 8.52 -21.09
CA ILE A 402 -24.23 7.26 -21.05
C ILE A 402 -22.77 7.58 -21.30
N LYS A 403 -21.91 7.08 -20.41
CA LYS A 403 -20.46 6.98 -20.64
C LYS A 403 -20.14 5.51 -20.87
N PRO A 404 -19.61 5.16 -22.06
CA PRO A 404 -19.32 3.77 -22.39
C PRO A 404 -18.15 3.23 -21.57
N TYR A 405 -17.92 1.91 -21.67
CA TYR A 405 -16.81 1.25 -20.98
C TYR A 405 -15.46 1.86 -21.33
N SER A 406 -14.71 2.25 -20.31
CA SER A 406 -13.35 2.77 -20.41
C SER A 406 -12.52 2.38 -19.18
N PRO A 407 -11.18 2.48 -19.21
CA PRO A 407 -10.35 2.27 -18.02
C PRO A 407 -10.58 3.30 -16.90
N GLU A 408 -11.23 4.44 -17.20
CA GLU A 408 -11.45 5.51 -16.23
C GLU A 408 -12.58 5.15 -15.26
N ASN A 409 -12.27 5.07 -13.98
CA ASN A 409 -13.21 4.74 -12.91
C ASN A 409 -14.03 5.94 -12.42
N SER A 410 -13.99 7.07 -13.13
CA SER A 410 -14.81 8.24 -12.82
C SER A 410 -15.18 9.00 -14.09
N THR A 411 -16.24 9.79 -14.01
CA THR A 411 -16.67 10.65 -15.12
C THR A 411 -17.47 11.86 -14.62
N LEU A 412 -17.40 12.93 -15.40
CA LEU A 412 -18.24 14.11 -15.22
C LEU A 412 -19.49 14.04 -16.10
N PHE A 413 -20.63 14.43 -15.53
CA PHE A 413 -21.86 14.72 -16.25
C PHE A 413 -22.26 16.18 -16.05
N GLU A 414 -22.75 16.81 -17.11
CA GLU A 414 -23.41 18.11 -17.01
C GLU A 414 -24.92 17.89 -16.84
N ILE A 415 -25.46 18.45 -15.76
CA ILE A 415 -26.87 18.41 -15.39
C ILE A 415 -27.49 19.75 -15.78
N SER A 416 -28.51 19.69 -16.64
CA SER A 416 -29.28 20.87 -17.05
C SER A 416 -30.60 20.93 -16.30
N GLY A 417 -30.98 22.13 -15.85
CA GLY A 417 -32.27 22.38 -15.20
C GLY A 417 -32.29 22.11 -13.70
N ARG A 418 -33.49 21.88 -13.15
CA ARG A 418 -33.73 21.60 -11.72
C ARG A 418 -34.44 20.26 -11.58
N PRO A 419 -33.70 19.14 -11.64
CA PRO A 419 -34.30 17.82 -11.54
C PRO A 419 -34.84 17.56 -10.13
N ASN A 420 -35.91 16.79 -10.02
CA ASN A 420 -36.44 16.37 -8.72
C ASN A 420 -35.68 15.14 -8.18
N LYS A 421 -35.08 14.36 -9.07
CA LYS A 421 -34.29 13.17 -8.73
C LYS A 421 -33.13 12.98 -9.69
N ILE A 422 -31.95 12.70 -9.15
CA ILE A 422 -30.77 12.27 -9.91
C ILE A 422 -30.34 10.89 -9.40
N GLU A 423 -30.09 9.97 -10.31
CA GLU A 423 -29.53 8.65 -10.01
C GLU A 423 -28.35 8.36 -10.93
N VAL A 424 -27.34 7.69 -10.39
CA VAL A 424 -26.18 7.21 -11.14
C VAL A 424 -26.10 5.70 -11.02
N THR A 425 -25.87 5.02 -12.14
CA THR A 425 -25.51 3.60 -12.15
C THR A 425 -24.08 3.47 -12.64
N GLY A 426 -23.19 2.97 -11.78
CA GLY A 426 -21.83 2.58 -12.14
C GLY A 426 -21.79 1.10 -12.51
N TYR A 427 -21.00 0.76 -13.53
CA TYR A 427 -20.77 -0.60 -13.99
C TYR A 427 -19.28 -0.93 -13.91
N VAL A 428 -18.97 -2.18 -13.56
CA VAL A 428 -17.63 -2.77 -13.69
C VAL A 428 -17.72 -3.94 -14.66
N LEU A 429 -16.83 -3.99 -15.64
CA LEU A 429 -16.63 -5.10 -16.56
C LEU A 429 -15.22 -5.64 -16.38
N ASP A 430 -15.09 -6.88 -15.95
CA ASP A 430 -13.80 -7.56 -15.82
C ASP A 430 -13.93 -8.99 -16.33
N ASN A 431 -13.00 -9.41 -17.20
CA ASN A 431 -13.02 -10.75 -17.83
C ASN A 431 -14.38 -11.17 -18.42
N GLY A 432 -15.09 -10.22 -19.03
CA GLY A 432 -16.40 -10.48 -19.65
C GLY A 432 -17.58 -10.57 -18.68
N LYS A 433 -17.32 -10.50 -17.35
CA LYS A 433 -18.36 -10.42 -16.32
C LYS A 433 -18.67 -8.96 -16.00
N ARG A 434 -19.97 -8.64 -15.93
CA ARG A 434 -20.47 -7.30 -15.63
C ARG A 434 -21.22 -7.26 -14.30
N ASP A 435 -20.77 -6.39 -13.41
CA ASP A 435 -21.47 -6.03 -12.18
C ASP A 435 -21.92 -4.55 -12.23
N SER A 436 -22.99 -4.18 -11.51
CA SER A 436 -23.52 -2.81 -11.52
C SER A 436 -24.18 -2.40 -10.22
N LYS A 437 -24.01 -1.15 -9.80
CA LYS A 437 -24.63 -0.58 -8.59
C LYS A 437 -25.25 0.77 -8.92
N ARG A 438 -26.45 1.01 -8.42
CA ARG A 438 -27.19 2.26 -8.61
C ARG A 438 -27.33 2.99 -7.29
N ILE A 439 -27.09 4.30 -7.31
CA ILE A 439 -27.25 5.19 -6.16
C ILE A 439 -28.15 6.38 -6.51
N ASN A 440 -28.82 6.93 -5.50
CA ASN A 440 -29.44 8.25 -5.58
C ASN A 440 -28.37 9.30 -5.26
N VAL A 441 -28.44 10.47 -5.90
CA VAL A 441 -27.57 11.61 -5.59
C VAL A 441 -28.35 12.59 -4.73
N ASP A 442 -27.75 13.01 -3.63
CA ASP A 442 -28.34 14.02 -2.76
C ASP A 442 -28.42 15.37 -3.48
N LEU A 443 -29.61 15.97 -3.48
CA LEU A 443 -29.83 17.29 -4.03
C LEU A 443 -29.70 18.32 -2.89
N PRO A 444 -29.00 19.46 -3.11
CA PRO A 444 -28.95 20.51 -2.12
C PRO A 444 -30.37 20.97 -1.76
N ALA A 445 -30.61 21.21 -0.47
CA ALA A 445 -31.89 21.71 0.02
C ALA A 445 -32.26 23.00 -0.72
N GLN A 446 -33.46 23.03 -1.30
CA GLN A 446 -33.96 24.13 -2.12
C GLN A 446 -34.23 25.41 -1.32
#